data_AF-A0A921KIN1-F1
#
_entry.id   AF-A0A921KIN1-F1
#
_cell.length_a   1.000
_cell.length_b   1.000
_cell.length_c   1.000
_cell.angle_alpha   90.00
_cell.angle_beta   90.00
_cell.angle_gamma   90.00
#
_symmetry.space_group_name_H-M   'P 1'
#
loop_
_entity.id
_entity.type
_entity.pdbx_description
1 polymer ?
#
loop_
_entity_poly.entity_id
_entity_poly.type
_entity_poly.pdbx_seq_one_letter_code
_entity_poly.pdbx_strand_id
1 'polypeptide(L)'
;MEKTQFEKMVVAEKFAEVARILSNVKAPQEVIDFVVEKGEQAQKRNANRKPSQSKTNKEKLADMQKIQEWFFEEADPETFYTSQEVNEALEFDYTPQKMTPRLKGLVEEGILEKGIATSDKKKVGYKII
;
A
#
# COMPACT_ATOMS: atom_id res chain seq x y z
N MET A 1 -23.20 -4.45 -8.80
CA MET A 1 -22.59 -5.40 -9.76
C MET A 1 -21.21 -5.77 -9.22
N GLU A 2 -20.97 -7.06 -9.02
CA GLU A 2 -19.69 -7.55 -8.50
C GLU A 2 -18.66 -7.60 -9.64
N LYS A 3 -17.45 -7.10 -9.42
CA LYS A 3 -16.38 -7.14 -10.43
C LYS A 3 -15.95 -8.59 -10.67
N THR A 4 -15.80 -8.97 -11.94
CA THR A 4 -15.31 -10.28 -12.35
C THR A 4 -13.88 -10.52 -11.88
N GLN A 5 -13.46 -11.78 -11.75
CA GLN A 5 -12.08 -12.13 -11.40
C GLN A 5 -11.07 -11.52 -12.38
N PHE A 6 -11.43 -11.46 -13.67
CA PHE A 6 -10.62 -10.81 -14.70
C PHE A 6 -10.46 -9.31 -14.45
N GLU A 7 -11.50 -8.60 -14.03
CA GLU A 7 -11.41 -7.17 -13.73
C GLU A 7 -10.50 -6.85 -12.54
N LYS A 8 -10.32 -7.81 -11.62
CA LYS A 8 -9.47 -7.68 -10.43
C LYS A 8 -7.99 -7.97 -10.74
N MET A 9 -7.66 -8.63 -11.86
CA MET A 9 -6.29 -8.95 -12.26
C MET A 9 -5.48 -7.72 -12.67
N VAL A 10 -4.17 -7.74 -12.40
CA VAL A 10 -3.25 -6.73 -12.95
C VAL A 10 -3.06 -6.94 -14.45
N VAL A 11 -2.67 -5.88 -15.16
CA VAL A 11 -2.57 -5.90 -16.64
C VAL A 11 -1.72 -7.05 -17.17
N ALA A 12 -0.59 -7.35 -16.51
CA ALA A 12 0.27 -8.47 -16.90
C ALA A 12 -0.44 -9.83 -16.78
N GLU A 13 -1.23 -10.04 -15.72
CA GLU A 13 -2.01 -11.26 -15.52
C GLU A 13 -3.13 -11.40 -16.57
N LYS A 14 -3.73 -10.28 -16.99
CA LYS A 14 -4.71 -10.27 -18.08
C LYS A 14 -4.09 -10.73 -19.40
N PHE A 15 -2.88 -10.28 -19.73
CA PHE A 15 -2.19 -10.74 -20.93
C PHE A 15 -1.85 -12.22 -20.87
N ALA A 16 -1.42 -12.73 -19.71
CA ALA A 16 -1.18 -14.16 -19.51
C ALA A 16 -2.46 -15.00 -19.69
N GLU A 17 -3.58 -14.54 -19.13
CA GLU A 17 -4.87 -15.23 -19.27
C GLU A 17 -5.40 -15.20 -20.71
N VAL A 18 -5.25 -14.07 -21.41
CA VAL A 18 -5.61 -13.96 -22.83
C VAL A 18 -4.74 -14.87 -23.70
N ALA A 19 -3.43 -14.95 -23.45
CA ALA A 19 -2.54 -15.86 -24.18
C ALA A 19 -2.95 -17.34 -23.97
N ARG A 20 -3.34 -17.71 -22.74
CA ARG A 20 -3.86 -19.05 -22.42
C ARG A 20 -5.14 -19.37 -23.18
N ILE A 21 -6.08 -18.42 -23.24
CA ILE A 21 -7.34 -18.57 -24.00
C ILE A 21 -7.03 -18.74 -25.49
N LEU A 22 -6.15 -17.91 -26.06
CA LEU A 22 -5.75 -17.98 -27.47
C LEU A 22 -5.06 -19.30 -27.83
N SER A 23 -4.23 -19.82 -26.94
CA SER A 23 -3.62 -21.15 -27.08
C SER A 23 -4.69 -22.26 -27.08
N ASN A 24 -5.69 -22.18 -26.21
CA ASN A 24 -6.76 -23.18 -26.12
C ASN A 24 -7.65 -23.20 -27.37
N VAL A 25 -7.89 -22.04 -27.99
CA VAL A 25 -8.65 -21.94 -29.26
C VAL A 25 -7.79 -22.15 -30.49
N LYS A 26 -6.50 -22.51 -30.32
CA LYS A 26 -5.53 -22.73 -31.40
C LYS A 26 -5.44 -21.53 -32.36
N ALA A 27 -5.44 -20.33 -31.80
CA ALA A 27 -5.21 -19.11 -32.58
C ALA A 27 -3.83 -19.17 -33.27
N PRO A 28 -3.61 -18.41 -34.36
CA PRO A 28 -2.31 -18.33 -35.01
C PRO A 28 -1.20 -17.97 -34.02
N GLN A 29 -0.05 -18.63 -34.13
CA GLN A 29 1.07 -18.46 -33.20
C GLN A 29 1.52 -17.00 -33.10
N GLU A 30 1.52 -16.27 -34.22
CA GLU A 30 1.85 -14.84 -34.27
C GLU A 30 0.98 -13.99 -33.32
N VAL A 31 -0.30 -14.35 -33.16
CA VAL A 31 -1.23 -13.64 -32.28
C VAL A 31 -0.93 -13.97 -30.82
N ILE A 32 -0.58 -15.22 -30.53
CA ILE A 32 -0.19 -15.65 -29.17
C ILE A 32 1.11 -14.95 -28.77
N ASP A 33 2.10 -14.95 -29.65
CA ASP A 33 3.41 -14.33 -29.41
C ASP A 33 3.28 -12.82 -29.18
N PHE A 34 2.43 -12.14 -29.97
CA PHE A 34 2.14 -10.72 -29.77
C PHE A 34 1.56 -10.44 -28.37
N VAL A 35 0.60 -11.25 -27.91
CA VAL A 35 -0.03 -11.08 -26.59
C VAL A 35 0.98 -11.35 -25.48
N VAL A 36 1.82 -12.37 -25.62
CA VAL A 36 2.91 -12.66 -24.67
C VAL A 36 3.90 -11.50 -24.60
N GLU A 37 4.34 -10.97 -25.75
CA GLU A 37 5.25 -9.83 -25.80
C GLU A 37 4.67 -8.60 -25.09
N LYS A 38 3.38 -8.31 -25.28
CA LYS A 38 2.70 -7.23 -24.55
C LYS A 38 2.61 -7.49 -23.05
N GLY A 39 2.40 -8.74 -22.65
CA GLY A 39 2.46 -9.17 -21.25
C GLY A 39 3.83 -8.92 -20.62
N GLU A 40 4.90 -9.31 -21.30
CA GLU A 40 6.28 -9.09 -20.85
C GLU A 40 6.63 -7.59 -20.76
N GLN A 41 6.19 -6.79 -21.73
CA GLN A 41 6.37 -5.34 -21.68
C GLN A 41 5.64 -4.72 -20.48
N ALA A 42 4.43 -5.21 -20.16
CA ALA A 42 3.69 -4.78 -18.98
C ALA A 42 4.37 -5.21 -17.68
N GLN A 43 4.92 -6.43 -17.61
CA GLN A 43 5.72 -6.89 -16.47
C GLN A 43 6.98 -6.04 -16.29
N LYS A 44 7.73 -5.77 -17.36
CA LYS A 44 8.92 -4.90 -17.31
C LYS A 44 8.58 -3.49 -16.83
N ARG A 45 7.44 -2.92 -17.26
CA ARG A 45 6.95 -1.63 -16.76
C ARG A 45 6.57 -1.67 -15.27
N ASN A 46 5.96 -2.76 -14.81
CA ASN A 46 5.63 -2.94 -13.39
C ASN A 46 6.88 -3.14 -12.53
N ALA A 47 7.84 -3.94 -12.98
CA ALA A 47 9.11 -4.17 -12.29
C ALA A 47 9.98 -2.91 -12.25
N ASN A 48 9.97 -2.11 -13.32
CA ASN A 48 10.68 -0.83 -13.38
C ASN A 48 9.91 0.33 -12.73
N ARG A 49 8.75 0.06 -12.15
CA ARG A 49 7.98 1.04 -11.38
C ARG A 49 8.71 1.27 -10.05
N LYS A 50 9.82 2.03 -10.08
CA LYS A 50 10.41 2.59 -8.87
C LYS A 50 9.29 3.29 -8.09
N PRO A 51 9.20 3.14 -6.75
CA PRO A 51 8.30 3.96 -5.97
C PRO A 51 8.59 5.40 -6.36
N SER A 52 7.62 6.06 -7.00
CA SER A 52 7.82 7.38 -7.58
C SER A 52 8.38 8.28 -6.49
N GLN A 53 9.59 8.81 -6.65
CA GLN A 53 10.10 9.88 -5.79
C GLN A 53 9.39 11.20 -6.13
N SER A 54 8.05 11.17 -6.29
CA SER A 54 7.26 12.38 -6.33
C SER A 54 7.48 13.13 -5.01
N LYS A 55 7.40 14.47 -5.04
CA LYS A 55 7.48 15.31 -3.83
C LYS A 55 6.60 14.75 -2.70
N THR A 56 5.42 14.24 -3.06
CA THR A 56 4.47 13.58 -2.16
C THR A 56 5.02 12.36 -1.41
N ASN A 57 5.87 11.55 -2.05
CA ASN A 57 6.49 10.39 -1.38
C ASN A 57 7.65 10.79 -0.47
N LYS A 58 8.41 11.84 -0.82
CA LYS A 58 9.43 12.38 0.08
C LYS A 58 8.80 13.00 1.33
N GLU A 59 7.74 13.78 1.17
CA GLU A 59 6.94 14.30 2.27
C GLU A 59 6.37 13.18 3.13
N LYS A 60 5.77 12.15 2.51
CA LYS A 60 5.25 10.99 3.24
C LYS A 60 6.33 10.31 4.09
N LEU A 61 7.53 10.09 3.53
CA LEU A 61 8.63 9.45 4.26
C LEU A 61 9.12 10.32 5.43
N ALA A 62 9.27 11.63 5.20
CA ALA A 62 9.65 12.56 6.27
C ALA A 62 8.61 12.60 7.40
N ASP A 63 7.31 12.59 7.05
CA ASP A 63 6.23 12.53 8.04
C ASP A 63 6.24 11.21 8.81
N MET A 64 6.45 10.08 8.12
CA MET A 64 6.55 8.76 8.75
C MET A 64 7.72 8.68 9.71
N GLN A 65 8.85 9.29 9.35
CA GLN A 65 10.02 9.35 10.23
C GLN A 65 9.72 10.15 11.51
N LYS A 66 9.05 11.31 11.40
CA LYS A 66 8.62 12.08 12.58
C LYS A 66 7.65 11.30 13.47
N ILE A 67 6.71 10.58 12.87
CA ILE A 67 5.78 9.73 13.61
C ILE A 67 6.55 8.64 14.37
N GLN A 68 7.48 7.98 13.70
CA GLN A 68 8.33 6.97 14.31
C GLN A 68 9.15 7.56 15.47
N GLU A 69 9.83 8.69 15.27
CA GLU A 69 10.63 9.36 16.30
C GLU A 69 9.78 9.67 17.55
N TRP A 70 8.58 10.21 17.37
CA TRP A 70 7.67 10.47 18.49
C TRP A 70 7.25 9.20 19.23
N PHE A 71 6.96 8.10 18.50
CA PHE A 71 6.66 6.81 19.13
C PHE A 71 7.84 6.21 19.91
N PHE A 72 9.07 6.52 19.51
CA PHE A 72 10.28 6.05 20.20
C PHE A 72 10.68 6.93 21.40
N GLU A 73 10.48 8.25 21.30
CA GLU A 73 11.02 9.21 22.27
C GLU A 73 10.00 9.69 23.30
N GLU A 74 8.72 9.79 22.92
CA GLU A 74 7.70 10.48 23.73
C GLU A 74 6.48 9.60 24.06
N ALA A 75 6.06 8.75 23.14
CA ALA A 75 4.87 7.91 23.34
C ALA A 75 5.11 6.84 24.41
N ASP A 76 4.09 6.55 25.21
CA ASP A 76 4.13 5.42 26.14
C ASP A 76 4.11 4.10 25.34
N PRO A 77 5.12 3.23 25.49
CA PRO A 77 5.23 1.99 24.75
C PRO A 77 4.14 0.97 25.09
N GLU A 78 3.33 1.18 26.13
CA GLU A 78 2.19 0.33 26.48
C GLU A 78 0.83 0.89 26.02
N THR A 79 0.82 2.10 25.44
CA THR A 79 -0.40 2.78 25.05
C THR A 79 -0.64 2.68 23.54
N PHE A 80 -1.86 2.26 23.16
CA PHE A 80 -2.32 2.31 21.78
C PHE A 80 -2.98 3.67 21.50
N TYR A 81 -2.29 4.51 20.73
CA TYR A 81 -2.75 5.84 20.34
C TYR A 81 -3.56 5.79 19.04
N THR A 82 -4.70 6.46 19.01
CA THR A 82 -5.50 6.66 17.81
C THR A 82 -4.76 7.53 16.79
N SER A 83 -5.17 7.45 15.52
CA SER A 83 -4.63 8.35 14.49
C SER A 83 -4.87 9.83 14.78
N GLN A 84 -5.88 10.17 15.58
CA GLN A 84 -6.17 11.55 15.96
C GLN A 84 -5.20 12.04 17.03
N GLU A 85 -4.94 11.23 18.06
CA GLU A 85 -3.99 11.57 19.13
C GLU A 85 -2.56 11.74 18.57
N VAL A 86 -2.14 10.88 17.65
CA VAL A 86 -0.83 11.03 16.98
C VAL A 86 -0.78 12.33 16.14
N ASN A 87 -1.91 12.74 15.55
CA ASN A 87 -2.01 13.97 14.77
C ASN A 87 -1.88 15.20 15.67
N GLU A 88 -2.55 15.17 16.82
CA GLU A 88 -2.53 16.23 17.82
C GLU A 88 -1.14 16.35 18.46
N ALA A 89 -0.51 15.23 18.83
CA ALA A 89 0.82 15.20 19.44
C ALA A 89 1.92 15.76 18.51
N LEU A 90 1.82 15.50 17.21
CA LEU A 90 2.78 15.97 16.21
C LEU A 90 2.39 17.33 15.58
N GLU A 91 1.32 17.96 16.08
CA GLU A 91 0.75 19.20 15.54
C GLU A 91 0.51 19.15 14.02
N PHE A 92 0.13 17.98 13.52
CA PHE A 92 -0.22 17.79 12.13
C PHE A 92 -1.68 18.19 11.87
N ASP A 93 -1.90 18.94 10.80
CA ASP A 93 -3.24 19.25 10.29
C ASP A 93 -3.66 18.26 9.20
N TYR A 94 -3.58 16.96 9.50
CA TYR A 94 -3.91 15.91 8.53
C TYR A 94 -5.34 15.40 8.70
N THR A 95 -6.01 15.16 7.57
CA THR A 95 -7.25 14.38 7.58
C THR A 95 -6.95 12.92 7.93
N PRO A 96 -7.93 12.16 8.46
CA PRO A 96 -7.76 10.73 8.71
C PRO A 96 -7.31 9.93 7.49
N GLN A 97 -7.72 10.36 6.29
CA GLN A 97 -7.35 9.77 5.01
C GLN A 97 -5.86 9.94 4.67
N LYS A 98 -5.22 11.01 5.18
CA LYS A 98 -3.79 11.27 5.00
C LYS A 98 -2.93 10.65 6.11
N MET A 99 -3.44 10.62 7.34
CA MET A 99 -2.73 10.07 8.51
C MET A 99 -2.72 8.54 8.53
N THR A 100 -3.86 7.90 8.29
CA THR A 100 -4.01 6.43 8.38
C THR A 100 -3.01 5.68 7.48
N PRO A 101 -2.76 6.07 6.21
CA PRO A 101 -1.78 5.38 5.37
C PRO A 101 -0.32 5.54 5.78
N ARG A 102 0.01 6.53 6.61
CA ARG A 102 1.37 6.71 7.18
C ARG A 102 1.58 5.73 8.32
N LEU A 103 0.64 5.71 9.27
CA LEU A 103 0.64 4.77 10.40
C LEU A 103 0.58 3.31 9.92
N LYS A 104 -0.26 3.00 8.93
CA LYS A 104 -0.27 1.67 8.32
C LYS A 104 1.06 1.28 7.67
N GLY A 105 1.75 2.23 7.03
CA GLY A 105 3.07 1.99 6.47
C GLY A 105 4.08 1.57 7.55
N LEU A 106 4.07 2.25 8.70
CA LEU A 106 4.93 1.90 9.83
C LEU A 106 4.57 0.54 10.46
N VAL A 107 3.30 0.15 10.42
CA VAL A 107 2.87 -1.22 10.81
C VAL A 107 3.38 -2.26 9.82
N GLU A 108 3.28 -1.99 8.52
CA GLU A 108 3.79 -2.87 7.46
C GLU A 108 5.31 -3.02 7.50
N GLU A 109 6.02 -1.97 7.94
CA GLU A 109 7.48 -1.97 8.16
C GLU A 109 7.90 -2.64 9.49
N GLY A 110 6.94 -3.07 10.32
CA GLY A 110 7.22 -3.74 11.59
C GLY A 110 7.76 -2.82 12.68
N ILE A 111 7.48 -1.51 12.58
CA ILE A 111 7.84 -0.50 13.58
C ILE A 111 6.72 -0.35 14.61
N LEU A 112 5.47 -0.35 14.15
CA LEU A 112 4.29 -0.20 15.00
C LEU A 112 3.43 -1.48 15.02
N GLU A 113 2.81 -1.74 16.16
CA GLU A 113 1.73 -2.69 16.30
C GLU A 113 0.38 -1.96 16.18
N LYS A 114 -0.61 -2.62 15.57
CA LYS A 114 -1.98 -2.12 15.49
C LYS A 114 -2.88 -2.88 16.47
N GLY A 115 -3.64 -2.15 17.28
CA GLY A 115 -4.55 -2.70 18.28
C GLY A 115 -5.82 -1.88 18.46
N ILE A 116 -6.49 -2.11 19.59
CA ILE A 116 -7.61 -1.30 20.06
C ILE A 116 -7.03 -0.12 20.83
N ALA A 117 -7.48 1.10 20.54
CA ALA A 117 -6.96 2.28 21.22
C ALA A 117 -7.28 2.26 22.73
N THR A 118 -6.32 2.72 23.54
CA THR A 118 -6.46 2.73 25.00
C THR A 118 -7.51 3.74 25.45
N SER A 119 -7.56 4.90 24.80
CA SER A 119 -8.50 6.00 25.12
C SER A 119 -9.93 5.74 24.63
N ASP A 120 -10.09 5.06 23.49
CA ASP A 120 -11.39 4.74 22.90
C ASP A 120 -11.40 3.31 22.34
N LYS A 121 -12.03 2.39 23.08
CA LYS A 121 -12.11 0.96 22.73
C LYS A 121 -12.85 0.66 21.42
N LYS A 122 -13.47 1.65 20.78
CA LYS A 122 -14.12 1.50 19.46
C LYS A 122 -13.21 1.92 18.31
N LYS A 123 -12.05 2.51 18.59
CA LYS A 123 -11.12 3.02 17.59
C LYS A 123 -9.90 2.12 17.45
N VAL A 124 -9.28 2.23 16.27
CA VAL A 124 -7.97 1.63 16.00
C VAL A 124 -6.91 2.48 16.68
N GLY A 125 -6.01 1.83 17.39
CA GLY A 125 -4.81 2.44 17.95
C GLY A 125 -3.53 1.82 17.40
N TYR A 126 -2.42 2.53 17.61
CA TYR A 126 -1.08 2.16 17.18
C TYR A 126 -0.10 2.33 18.36
N LYS A 127 0.86 1.42 18.50
CA LYS A 127 1.85 1.36 19.57
C LYS A 127 3.20 0.98 18.98
N ILE A 128 4.31 1.38 19.58
CA ILE A 128 5.64 0.87 19.20
C ILE A 128 5.74 -0.63 19.52
N ILE A 129 6.48 -1.38 18.69
CA ILE A 129 6.81 -2.80 18.92
C ILE A 129 7.98 -2.94 19.89
#